data_AF-A0A846ZCI2-F1
#
_entry.id   AF-A0A846ZCI2-F1
#
_cell.length_a   1.000
_cell.length_b   1.000
_cell.length_c   1.000
_cell.angle_alpha   90.00
_cell.angle_beta   90.00
_cell.angle_gamma   90.00
#
_symmetry.space_group_name_H-M   'P 1'
#
loop_
_entity.id
_entity.type
_entity.pdbx_description
1 polymer ?
#
loop_
_entity_poly.entity_id
_entity_poly.type
_entity_poly.pdbx_seq_one_letter_code
_entity_poly.pdbx_strand_id
1 'polypeptide(L)'
;MGKKTVKTLARQAQDELIEASNHSALLQGDFATKAYQMDVARIETTLAELNILLEMPAMIRTGFEQDDTQETIMIPTVFAKVDGLPTNEKPYWQHLDSIRDTTGLQALVTRHMTASDWRISSADFDVILADFTPQTVQQSDAWAYQVLNKLLQDKIAEAIVTLVNDWPFSMPATTDHKQTVLSVLLDCPKELLEMSLEVDYPKAVPLLAVVHQESMGEITFEDVVAYNMFHQLGWDVVIYSPHAFASLENYMTSDNYDHFSYDKVRPTASATGDPKKSFLQKLFGN
;
A
#
# COMPACT_ATOMS: atom_id res chain seq x y z
N MET A 1 -6.25 -20.51 -59.34
CA MET A 1 -7.23 -19.46 -58.99
C MET A 1 -7.20 -19.27 -57.48
N GLY A 2 -6.57 -18.21 -56.98
CA GLY A 2 -6.62 -17.88 -55.55
C GLY A 2 -8.01 -17.37 -55.20
N LYS A 3 -8.66 -17.97 -54.20
CA LYS A 3 -9.96 -17.50 -53.71
C LYS A 3 -9.79 -16.08 -53.17
N LYS A 4 -10.33 -15.08 -53.90
CA LYS A 4 -10.47 -13.72 -53.40
C LYS A 4 -11.56 -13.73 -52.34
N THR A 5 -11.15 -13.79 -51.08
CA THR A 5 -12.06 -13.73 -49.94
C THR A 5 -11.93 -12.36 -49.32
N VAL A 6 -13.04 -11.65 -49.15
CA VAL A 6 -13.10 -10.33 -48.50
C VAL A 6 -13.77 -10.53 -47.16
N LYS A 7 -13.11 -10.11 -46.08
CA LYS A 7 -13.69 -10.16 -44.73
C LYS A 7 -14.72 -9.04 -44.59
N THR A 8 -15.76 -9.28 -43.81
CA THR A 8 -16.68 -8.22 -43.38
C THR A 8 -16.01 -7.37 -42.31
N LEU A 9 -16.46 -6.12 -42.15
CA LEU A 9 -16.01 -5.22 -41.07
C LEU A 9 -16.10 -5.88 -39.70
N ALA A 10 -17.21 -6.57 -39.42
CA ALA A 10 -17.39 -7.31 -38.17
C ALA A 10 -16.35 -8.43 -37.97
N ARG A 11 -15.96 -9.14 -39.05
CA ARG A 11 -14.95 -10.20 -38.95
C ARG A 11 -13.54 -9.64 -38.79
N GLN A 12 -13.24 -8.48 -39.40
CA GLN A 12 -11.98 -7.78 -39.19
C GLN A 12 -11.86 -7.28 -37.75
N ALA A 13 -12.89 -6.60 -37.24
CA ALA A 13 -12.93 -6.15 -35.84
C ALA A 13 -12.83 -7.32 -34.85
N GLN A 14 -13.46 -8.47 -35.14
CA GLN A 14 -13.33 -9.66 -34.31
C GLN A 14 -11.91 -10.23 -34.32
N ASP A 15 -11.27 -10.32 -35.50
CA ASP A 15 -9.91 -10.83 -35.61
C ASP A 15 -8.92 -9.85 -34.93
N GLU A 16 -9.11 -8.53 -35.06
CA GLU A 16 -8.33 -7.49 -34.37
C GLU A 16 -8.51 -7.55 -32.84
N LEU A 17 -9.73 -7.78 -32.35
CA LEU A 17 -10.00 -7.99 -30.91
C LEU A 17 -9.33 -9.26 -30.39
N ILE A 18 -9.34 -10.34 -31.16
CA ILE A 18 -8.67 -11.61 -30.79
C ILE A 18 -7.16 -11.43 -30.82
N GLU A 19 -6.62 -10.71 -31.80
CA GLU A 19 -5.20 -10.41 -31.91
C GLU A 19 -4.75 -9.52 -30.74
N ALA A 20 -5.46 -8.42 -30.46
CA ALA A 20 -5.25 -7.58 -29.28
C ALA A 20 -5.37 -8.37 -27.97
N SER A 21 -6.32 -9.30 -27.89
CA SER A 21 -6.49 -10.20 -26.75
C SER A 21 -5.33 -11.18 -26.59
N ASN A 22 -4.68 -11.63 -27.67
CA ASN A 22 -3.51 -12.49 -27.58
C ASN A 22 -2.25 -11.71 -27.17
N HIS A 23 -2.23 -10.40 -27.42
CA HIS A 23 -1.12 -9.53 -27.07
C HIS A 23 -1.14 -9.01 -25.63
N SER A 24 -2.31 -9.04 -24.96
CA SER A 24 -2.40 -8.65 -23.55
C SER A 24 -1.86 -9.73 -22.63
N ALA A 25 -0.80 -9.44 -21.86
CA ALA A 25 -0.26 -10.38 -20.87
C ALA A 25 -1.32 -10.83 -19.84
N LEU A 26 -2.33 -10.00 -19.54
CA LEU A 26 -3.42 -10.35 -18.62
C LEU A 26 -4.20 -11.59 -19.04
N LEU A 27 -4.26 -11.85 -20.34
CA LEU A 27 -5.01 -12.96 -20.94
C LEU A 27 -4.11 -14.17 -21.21
N GLN A 28 -2.80 -14.04 -20.99
CA GLN A 28 -1.82 -15.11 -21.22
C GLN A 28 -1.63 -16.03 -19.99
N GLY A 29 -2.02 -15.61 -18.79
CA GLY A 29 -2.03 -16.48 -17.61
C GLY A 29 -1.89 -15.74 -16.27
N ASP A 30 -1.82 -16.52 -15.19
CA ASP A 30 -1.52 -15.99 -13.85
C ASP A 30 -0.08 -15.48 -13.77
N PHE A 31 0.11 -14.36 -13.06
CA PHE A 31 1.43 -13.74 -12.82
C PHE A 31 2.17 -13.28 -14.10
N ALA A 32 1.47 -13.13 -15.22
CA ALA A 32 2.10 -12.79 -16.50
C ALA A 32 2.81 -11.42 -16.47
N THR A 33 2.30 -10.47 -15.67
CA THR A 33 2.88 -9.12 -15.51
C THR A 33 3.76 -8.99 -14.26
N LYS A 34 4.10 -10.09 -13.60
CA LYS A 34 4.82 -10.06 -12.31
C LYS A 34 6.18 -9.35 -12.41
N ALA A 35 6.87 -9.53 -13.54
CA ALA A 35 8.16 -8.93 -13.83
C ALA A 35 8.06 -7.50 -14.41
N TYR A 36 6.86 -6.99 -14.67
CA TYR A 36 6.68 -5.65 -15.23
C TYR A 36 7.10 -4.61 -14.20
N GLN A 37 7.67 -3.51 -14.70
CA GLN A 37 7.90 -2.31 -13.89
C GLN A 37 6.53 -1.77 -13.47
N MET A 38 6.38 -1.54 -12.16
CA MET A 38 5.09 -1.21 -11.56
C MET A 38 5.10 0.23 -11.08
N ASP A 39 4.19 1.03 -11.60
CA ASP A 39 3.88 2.35 -11.09
C ASP A 39 2.58 2.31 -10.27
N VAL A 40 2.53 3.11 -9.22
CA VAL A 40 1.37 3.16 -8.31
C VAL A 40 0.63 4.49 -8.48
N ALA A 41 -0.68 4.42 -8.67
CA ALA A 41 -1.54 5.59 -8.76
C ALA A 41 -2.56 5.59 -7.63
N ARG A 42 -2.58 6.65 -6.83
CA ARG A 42 -3.60 6.81 -5.78
C ARG A 42 -4.96 7.10 -6.42
N ILE A 43 -5.97 6.37 -6.01
CA ILE A 43 -7.38 6.65 -6.33
C ILE A 43 -7.90 7.68 -5.33
N GLU A 44 -8.50 8.75 -5.86
CA GLU A 44 -9.37 9.64 -5.10
C GLU A 44 -10.79 9.08 -5.10
N THR A 45 -11.32 8.82 -3.90
CA THR A 45 -12.61 8.12 -3.78
C THR A 45 -13.50 8.69 -2.68
N THR A 46 -14.67 8.10 -2.51
CA THR A 46 -15.63 8.42 -1.45
C THR A 46 -15.69 7.30 -0.41
N LEU A 47 -16.11 7.64 0.81
CA LEU A 47 -16.32 6.66 1.89
C LEU A 47 -17.31 5.55 1.49
N ALA A 48 -18.27 5.84 0.61
CA ALA A 48 -19.25 4.86 0.13
C ALA A 48 -18.64 3.82 -0.82
N GLU A 49 -17.60 4.20 -1.58
CA GLU A 49 -16.92 3.35 -2.55
C GLU A 49 -15.72 2.62 -1.95
N LEU A 50 -15.17 3.10 -0.84
CA LEU A 50 -13.96 2.57 -0.19
C LEU A 50 -13.99 1.03 -0.08
N ASN A 51 -14.98 0.45 0.59
CA ASN A 51 -15.04 -1.00 0.78
C ASN A 51 -15.22 -1.76 -0.54
N ILE A 52 -15.91 -1.17 -1.52
CA ILE A 52 -16.09 -1.77 -2.84
C ILE A 52 -14.73 -1.84 -3.55
N LEU A 53 -13.94 -0.76 -3.50
CA LEU A 53 -12.61 -0.70 -4.10
C LEU A 53 -11.65 -1.69 -3.45
N LEU A 54 -11.64 -1.82 -2.11
CA LEU A 54 -10.76 -2.75 -1.41
C LEU A 54 -10.99 -4.22 -1.78
N GLU A 55 -12.19 -4.59 -2.21
CA GLU A 55 -12.52 -5.95 -2.69
C GLU A 55 -12.32 -6.11 -4.21
N MET A 56 -12.02 -5.02 -4.90
CA MET A 56 -11.98 -4.94 -6.36
C MET A 56 -10.59 -5.29 -6.91
N PRO A 57 -10.46 -6.20 -7.89
CA PRO A 57 -9.22 -6.41 -8.65
C PRO A 57 -8.69 -5.12 -9.28
N ALA A 58 -7.37 -4.93 -9.33
CA ALA A 58 -6.77 -3.72 -9.89
C ALA A 58 -7.20 -3.47 -11.34
N MET A 59 -7.29 -4.53 -12.17
CA MET A 59 -7.57 -4.44 -13.60
C MET A 59 -8.95 -3.84 -13.95
N ILE A 60 -9.85 -3.73 -12.97
CA ILE A 60 -11.17 -3.11 -13.16
C ILE A 60 -11.30 -1.78 -12.41
N ARG A 61 -10.27 -1.34 -11.67
CA ARG A 61 -10.23 -0.02 -11.02
C ARG A 61 -9.92 1.06 -12.05
N THR A 62 -10.49 2.24 -11.83
CA THR A 62 -10.17 3.43 -12.64
C THR A 62 -8.68 3.76 -12.52
N GLY A 63 -8.03 4.00 -13.66
CA GLY A 63 -6.60 4.33 -13.74
C GLY A 63 -5.69 3.12 -13.95
N PHE A 64 -6.22 1.89 -14.06
CA PHE A 64 -5.39 0.75 -14.39
C PHE A 64 -4.94 0.83 -15.84
N GLU A 65 -3.63 0.74 -16.06
CA GLU A 65 -3.02 0.76 -17.38
C GLU A 65 -1.94 -0.32 -17.47
N GLN A 66 -1.79 -0.90 -18.67
CA GLN A 66 -0.75 -1.89 -18.96
C GLN A 66 -0.18 -1.63 -20.35
N ASP A 67 1.15 -1.61 -20.43
CA ASP A 67 1.89 -1.55 -21.69
C ASP A 67 2.81 -2.77 -21.81
N ASP A 68 2.38 -3.76 -22.59
CA ASP A 68 3.17 -4.97 -22.86
C ASP A 68 4.44 -4.70 -23.69
N THR A 69 4.52 -3.56 -24.38
CA THR A 69 5.70 -3.19 -25.20
C THR A 69 6.81 -2.62 -24.33
N GLN A 70 6.44 -1.84 -23.32
CA GLN A 70 7.36 -1.25 -22.34
C GLN A 70 7.55 -2.12 -21.10
N GLU A 71 6.76 -3.19 -20.95
CA GLU A 71 6.70 -4.04 -19.76
C GLU A 71 6.40 -3.21 -18.50
N THR A 72 5.45 -2.26 -18.62
CA THR A 72 5.02 -1.39 -17.51
C THR A 72 3.56 -1.64 -17.15
N ILE A 73 3.23 -1.43 -15.88
CA ILE A 73 1.87 -1.55 -15.36
C ILE A 73 1.59 -0.48 -14.31
N MET A 74 0.44 0.19 -14.42
CA MET A 74 -0.07 1.14 -13.43
C MET A 74 -1.10 0.43 -12.56
N ILE A 75 -0.84 0.37 -11.26
CA ILE A 75 -1.73 -0.25 -10.26
C ILE A 75 -2.45 0.84 -9.46
N PRO A 76 -3.78 0.96 -9.59
CA PRO A 76 -4.56 1.90 -8.80
C PRO A 76 -4.77 1.39 -7.36
N THR A 77 -4.36 2.20 -6.39
CA THR A 77 -4.40 1.87 -4.96
C THR A 77 -5.14 2.93 -4.15
N VAL A 78 -5.68 2.53 -3.00
CA VAL A 78 -6.29 3.42 -2.03
C VAL A 78 -5.25 3.79 -0.96
N PHE A 79 -5.19 5.07 -0.61
CA PHE A 79 -4.55 5.53 0.62
C PHE A 79 -5.56 6.42 1.36
N ALA A 80 -6.08 5.94 2.49
CA ALA A 80 -7.14 6.64 3.20
C ALA A 80 -7.04 6.58 4.73
N LYS A 81 -7.62 7.57 5.39
CA LYS A 81 -7.90 7.62 6.82
C LYS A 81 -9.40 7.69 7.05
N VAL A 82 -9.92 6.83 7.93
CA VAL A 82 -11.33 6.77 8.32
C VAL A 82 -11.46 7.08 9.81
N ASP A 83 -11.96 8.27 10.12
CA ASP A 83 -12.22 8.73 11.48
C ASP A 83 -13.65 8.41 11.93
N GLY A 84 -13.77 8.01 13.20
CA GLY A 84 -15.04 7.70 13.83
C GLY A 84 -15.63 6.35 13.41
N LEU A 85 -16.92 6.18 13.66
CA LEU A 85 -17.66 4.93 13.49
C LEU A 85 -19.01 5.19 12.80
N PRO A 86 -19.46 4.29 11.92
CA PRO A 86 -20.82 4.37 11.39
C PRO A 86 -21.86 4.21 12.50
N THR A 87 -23.08 4.71 12.27
CA THR A 87 -24.21 4.57 13.22
C THR A 87 -24.44 3.11 13.61
N ASN A 88 -24.40 2.21 12.62
CA ASN A 88 -24.35 0.77 12.85
C ASN A 88 -22.89 0.30 12.82
N GLU A 89 -22.29 0.09 13.99
CA GLU A 89 -20.89 -0.31 14.10
C GLU A 89 -20.62 -1.76 13.70
N LYS A 90 -21.65 -2.61 13.66
CA LYS A 90 -21.45 -4.06 13.49
C LYS A 90 -20.72 -4.41 12.17
N PRO A 91 -21.10 -3.88 10.99
CA PRO A 91 -20.39 -4.16 9.74
C PRO A 91 -18.93 -3.68 9.77
N TYR A 92 -18.66 -2.55 10.43
CA TYR A 92 -17.30 -2.00 10.58
C TYR A 92 -16.39 -2.97 11.34
N TRP A 93 -16.84 -3.47 12.49
CA TRP A 93 -16.05 -4.43 13.27
C TRP A 93 -15.94 -5.79 12.59
N GLN A 94 -17.01 -6.24 11.92
CA GLN A 94 -16.98 -7.47 11.12
C GLN A 94 -15.96 -7.40 9.99
N HIS A 95 -15.82 -6.26 9.32
CA HIS A 95 -14.79 -6.03 8.30
C HIS A 95 -13.38 -6.17 8.92
N LEU A 96 -13.09 -5.47 10.02
CA LEU A 96 -11.79 -5.57 10.69
C LEU A 96 -11.48 -6.99 11.21
N ASP A 97 -12.48 -7.69 11.75
CA ASP A 97 -12.33 -9.09 12.17
C ASP A 97 -12.04 -10.01 10.98
N SER A 98 -12.68 -9.79 9.82
CA SER A 98 -12.44 -10.60 8.62
C SER A 98 -11.01 -10.47 8.10
N ILE A 99 -10.40 -9.29 8.22
CA ILE A 99 -9.00 -9.05 7.87
C ILE A 99 -8.08 -9.84 8.81
N ARG A 100 -8.36 -9.84 10.12
CA ARG A 100 -7.55 -10.55 11.12
C ARG A 100 -7.50 -12.05 10.88
N ASP A 101 -8.64 -12.63 10.48
CA ASP A 101 -8.80 -14.08 10.40
C ASP A 101 -8.32 -14.67 9.05
N THR A 102 -7.82 -13.83 8.13
CA THR A 102 -7.38 -14.24 6.79
C THR A 102 -5.88 -14.49 6.74
N THR A 103 -5.44 -15.62 6.18
CA THR A 103 -4.02 -15.94 5.93
C THR A 103 -3.54 -15.45 4.55
N GLY A 104 -4.12 -14.35 4.05
CA GLY A 104 -4.03 -13.91 2.66
C GLY A 104 -3.31 -12.58 2.49
N LEU A 105 -3.62 -11.85 1.41
CA LEU A 105 -3.01 -10.56 1.06
C LEU A 105 -3.52 -9.38 1.92
N GLN A 106 -3.92 -9.63 3.16
CA GLN A 106 -4.46 -8.60 4.05
C GLN A 106 -3.72 -8.64 5.39
N ALA A 107 -3.27 -7.48 5.84
CA ALA A 107 -2.54 -7.31 7.09
C ALA A 107 -3.31 -6.34 8.01
N LEU A 108 -3.62 -6.79 9.23
CA LEU A 108 -4.18 -5.94 10.28
C LEU A 108 -3.09 -5.53 11.27
N VAL A 109 -2.78 -4.24 11.32
CA VAL A 109 -1.77 -3.66 12.21
C VAL A 109 -2.44 -2.90 13.35
N THR A 110 -2.07 -3.25 14.58
CA THR A 110 -2.60 -2.60 15.81
C THR A 110 -1.48 -2.08 16.73
N ARG A 111 -0.27 -1.96 16.19
CA ARG A 111 0.97 -1.55 16.86
C ARG A 111 1.86 -0.80 15.87
N HIS A 112 2.88 -0.08 16.34
CA HIS A 112 3.84 0.59 15.45
C HIS A 112 4.48 -0.40 14.47
N MET A 113 4.66 0.06 13.23
CA MET A 113 5.34 -0.72 12.18
C MET A 113 6.84 -0.77 12.39
N THR A 114 7.40 0.31 12.94
CA THR A 114 8.82 0.42 13.26
C THR A 114 9.01 0.22 14.76
N ALA A 115 9.47 -0.97 15.16
CA ALA A 115 9.80 -1.28 16.55
C ALA A 115 11.31 -1.18 16.85
N SER A 116 12.12 -0.94 15.83
CA SER A 116 13.57 -0.90 15.88
C SER A 116 14.07 0.54 15.98
N ASP A 117 15.06 0.77 16.84
CA ASP A 117 15.78 2.05 16.95
C ASP A 117 16.95 2.15 15.96
N TRP A 118 17.06 1.20 15.02
CA TRP A 118 18.15 1.18 14.04
C TRP A 118 18.10 2.41 13.14
N ARG A 119 19.29 2.94 12.81
CA ARG A 119 19.46 4.02 11.84
C ARG A 119 20.63 3.73 10.91
N ILE A 120 20.47 4.12 9.66
CA ILE A 120 21.54 4.06 8.67
C ILE A 120 22.72 4.94 9.11
N SER A 121 23.94 4.47 8.89
CA SER A 121 25.15 5.25 9.17
C SER A 121 25.23 6.46 8.24
N SER A 122 25.85 7.56 8.70
CA SER A 122 26.04 8.74 7.84
C SER A 122 26.88 8.42 6.60
N ALA A 123 27.83 7.49 6.71
CA ALA A 123 28.67 7.09 5.58
C ALA A 123 27.86 6.38 4.50
N ASP A 124 27.02 5.41 4.88
CA ASP A 124 26.15 4.70 3.93
C ASP A 124 25.12 5.65 3.32
N PHE A 125 24.56 6.54 4.15
CA PHE A 125 23.61 7.55 3.70
C PHE A 125 24.21 8.49 2.63
N ASP A 126 25.42 9.01 2.87
CA ASP A 126 26.11 9.89 1.92
C ASP A 126 26.41 9.17 0.60
N VAL A 127 26.80 7.89 0.66
CA VAL A 127 27.03 7.05 -0.53
C VAL A 127 25.73 6.84 -1.32
N ILE A 128 24.64 6.49 -0.63
CA ILE A 128 23.33 6.28 -1.26
C ILE A 128 22.83 7.56 -1.93
N LEU A 129 22.95 8.71 -1.26
CA LEU A 129 22.47 9.98 -1.80
C LEU A 129 23.37 10.59 -2.88
N ALA A 130 24.64 10.20 -2.97
CA ALA A 130 25.54 10.69 -4.02
C ALA A 130 25.07 10.27 -5.42
N ASP A 131 24.49 9.07 -5.55
CA ASP A 131 23.88 8.56 -6.78
C ASP A 131 22.63 7.75 -6.43
N PHE A 132 21.53 8.46 -6.16
CA PHE A 132 20.31 7.89 -5.61
C PHE A 132 19.51 7.08 -6.65
N THR A 133 19.95 5.85 -6.87
CA THR A 133 19.35 4.88 -7.80
C THR A 133 18.98 3.58 -7.06
N PRO A 134 18.04 2.77 -7.60
CA PRO A 134 17.69 1.49 -7.00
C PRO A 134 18.91 0.57 -6.83
N GLN A 135 19.84 0.61 -7.79
CA GLN A 135 21.06 -0.19 -7.75
C GLN A 135 21.99 0.25 -6.61
N THR A 136 22.18 1.55 -6.41
CA THR A 136 23.02 2.07 -5.33
C THR A 136 22.44 1.70 -3.95
N VAL A 137 21.12 1.83 -3.77
CA VAL A 137 20.43 1.46 -2.52
C VAL A 137 20.68 -0.03 -2.19
N GLN A 138 20.52 -0.92 -3.17
CA GLN A 138 20.72 -2.37 -2.98
C GLN A 138 22.17 -2.77 -2.73
N GLN A 139 23.13 -2.03 -3.29
CA GLN A 139 24.56 -2.31 -3.13
C GLN A 139 25.13 -1.78 -1.81
N SER A 140 24.38 -0.96 -1.08
CA SER A 140 24.80 -0.42 0.21
C SER A 140 24.91 -1.51 1.29
N ASP A 141 25.81 -1.30 2.24
CA ASP A 141 25.94 -2.19 3.41
C ASP A 141 24.69 -2.15 4.31
N ALA A 142 23.85 -1.13 4.16
CA ALA A 142 22.59 -0.97 4.86
C ALA A 142 21.43 -1.79 4.26
N TRP A 143 21.62 -2.48 3.13
CA TRP A 143 20.57 -3.26 2.48
C TRP A 143 20.19 -4.52 3.27
N ALA A 144 19.08 -4.46 4.01
CA ALA A 144 18.64 -5.53 4.92
C ALA A 144 17.87 -6.68 4.23
N TYR A 145 17.59 -6.58 2.93
CA TYR A 145 16.62 -7.42 2.23
C TYR A 145 17.24 -8.50 1.34
N GLN A 146 18.53 -8.81 1.52
CA GLN A 146 19.27 -9.80 0.73
C GLN A 146 18.66 -11.21 0.72
N VAL A 147 17.85 -11.56 1.73
CA VAL A 147 17.16 -12.85 1.87
C VAL A 147 15.93 -12.98 0.95
N LEU A 148 15.34 -11.85 0.53
CA LEU A 148 14.17 -11.84 -0.35
C LEU A 148 14.58 -12.21 -1.77
N ASN A 149 13.65 -12.62 -2.63
CA ASN A 149 14.01 -12.88 -4.02
C ASN A 149 14.34 -11.59 -4.77
N LYS A 150 15.12 -11.72 -5.86
CA LYS A 150 15.68 -10.57 -6.59
C LYS A 150 14.61 -9.63 -7.13
N LEU A 151 13.51 -10.18 -7.66
CA LEU A 151 12.41 -9.37 -8.20
C LEU A 151 11.79 -8.47 -7.14
N LEU A 152 11.55 -8.97 -5.92
CA LEU A 152 11.04 -8.14 -4.85
C LEU A 152 12.07 -7.14 -4.33
N GLN A 153 13.35 -7.53 -4.26
CA GLN A 153 14.42 -6.59 -3.93
C GLN A 153 14.45 -5.40 -4.90
N ASP A 154 14.25 -5.67 -6.20
CA ASP A 154 14.18 -4.63 -7.22
C ASP A 154 12.97 -3.71 -7.02
N LYS A 155 11.77 -4.27 -6.81
CA LYS A 155 10.56 -3.49 -6.50
C LYS A 155 10.68 -2.65 -5.22
N ILE A 156 11.28 -3.19 -4.17
CA ILE A 156 11.55 -2.47 -2.92
C ILE A 156 12.48 -1.29 -3.19
N ALA A 157 13.59 -1.52 -3.90
CA ALA A 157 14.55 -0.45 -4.18
C ALA A 157 13.94 0.67 -5.05
N GLU A 158 13.11 0.31 -6.03
CA GLU A 158 12.33 1.27 -6.82
C GLU A 158 11.37 2.08 -5.94
N ALA A 159 10.57 1.41 -5.10
CA ALA A 159 9.64 2.06 -4.18
C ALA A 159 10.35 3.04 -3.22
N ILE A 160 11.54 2.68 -2.72
CA ILE A 160 12.36 3.57 -1.87
C ILE A 160 12.77 4.83 -2.63
N VAL A 161 13.26 4.68 -3.86
CA VAL A 161 13.71 5.80 -4.67
C VAL A 161 12.54 6.71 -5.04
N THR A 162 11.43 6.13 -5.49
CA THR A 162 10.20 6.87 -5.81
C THR A 162 9.71 7.65 -4.59
N LEU A 163 9.57 7.02 -3.42
CA LEU A 163 9.06 7.68 -2.23
C LEU A 163 9.91 8.87 -1.76
N VAL A 164 11.24 8.72 -1.79
CA VAL A 164 12.15 9.80 -1.37
C VAL A 164 12.18 10.94 -2.39
N ASN A 165 11.95 10.65 -3.67
CA ASN A 165 11.86 11.66 -4.73
C ASN A 165 10.52 12.43 -4.70
N ASP A 166 9.40 11.72 -4.54
CA ASP A 166 8.06 12.30 -4.50
C ASP A 166 7.81 13.08 -3.21
N TRP A 167 8.38 12.60 -2.10
CA TRP A 167 8.34 13.22 -0.78
C TRP A 167 6.92 13.66 -0.36
N PRO A 168 5.99 12.72 -0.11
CA PRO A 168 4.59 13.03 0.22
C PRO A 168 4.38 13.62 1.64
N PHE A 169 5.48 13.88 2.35
CA PHE A 169 5.48 14.29 3.74
C PHE A 169 5.40 15.81 3.90
N SER A 170 4.66 16.27 4.91
CA SER A 170 4.59 17.68 5.31
C SER A 170 5.90 18.20 5.91
N MET A 171 6.76 17.28 6.39
CA MET A 171 8.08 17.62 6.93
C MET A 171 9.01 18.07 5.79
N PRO A 172 9.89 19.06 5.98
CA PRO A 172 10.82 19.49 4.94
C PRO A 172 11.83 18.38 4.62
N ALA A 173 12.22 18.22 3.35
CA ALA A 173 13.19 17.22 2.89
C ALA A 173 14.65 17.54 3.25
N THR A 174 14.92 17.81 4.53
CA THR A 174 16.27 18.03 5.08
C THR A 174 17.06 16.73 5.09
N THR A 175 18.39 16.84 5.19
CA THR A 175 19.30 15.69 5.30
C THR A 175 18.88 14.74 6.42
N ASP A 176 18.60 15.26 7.62
CA ASP A 176 18.23 14.46 8.79
C ASP A 176 16.89 13.74 8.58
N HIS A 177 15.90 14.38 7.96
CA HIS A 177 14.63 13.74 7.66
C HIS A 177 14.81 12.66 6.58
N LYS A 178 15.59 12.92 5.53
CA LYS A 178 15.91 11.90 4.52
C LYS A 178 16.63 10.69 5.13
N GLN A 179 17.54 10.91 6.07
CA GLN A 179 18.23 9.82 6.77
C GLN A 179 17.26 9.02 7.64
N THR A 180 16.31 9.68 8.28
CA THR A 180 15.25 9.02 9.07
C THR A 180 14.34 8.19 8.17
N VAL A 181 13.87 8.78 7.06
CA VAL A 181 13.05 8.09 6.05
C VAL A 181 13.79 6.86 5.52
N LEU A 182 15.04 6.99 5.07
CA LEU A 182 15.82 5.86 4.57
C LEU A 182 16.05 4.78 5.65
N SER A 183 16.23 5.17 6.91
CA SER A 183 16.38 4.20 8.00
C SER A 183 15.13 3.32 8.14
N VAL A 184 13.94 3.94 8.09
CA VAL A 184 12.67 3.21 8.16
C VAL A 184 12.49 2.31 6.95
N LEU A 185 12.74 2.83 5.75
CA LEU A 185 12.55 2.12 4.50
C LEU A 185 13.49 0.92 4.33
N LEU A 186 14.67 0.94 4.98
CA LEU A 186 15.63 -0.16 5.00
C LEU A 186 15.41 -1.16 6.14
N ASP A 187 14.45 -0.90 7.04
CA ASP A 187 14.13 -1.76 8.20
C ASP A 187 12.62 -2.05 8.33
N CYS A 188 11.93 -2.18 7.19
CA CYS A 188 10.51 -2.56 7.16
C CYS A 188 10.32 -4.04 7.51
N PRO A 189 9.17 -4.42 8.12
CA PRO A 189 8.89 -5.81 8.50
C PRO A 189 8.93 -6.76 7.31
N LYS A 190 9.86 -7.73 7.35
CA LYS A 190 10.09 -8.67 6.23
C LYS A 190 8.87 -9.52 5.94
N GLU A 191 8.10 -9.89 6.96
CA GLU A 191 6.89 -10.68 6.82
C GLU A 191 5.84 -9.98 5.95
N LEU A 192 5.73 -8.66 6.06
CA LEU A 192 4.82 -7.87 5.22
C LEU A 192 5.39 -7.67 3.81
N LEU A 193 6.70 -7.46 3.68
CA LEU A 193 7.35 -7.38 2.37
C LEU A 193 7.17 -8.69 1.58
N GLU A 194 7.32 -9.83 2.25
CA GLU A 194 7.14 -11.17 1.67
C GLU A 194 5.73 -11.42 1.13
N MET A 195 4.69 -10.78 1.69
CA MET A 195 3.33 -10.88 1.14
C MET A 195 3.24 -10.31 -0.28
N SER A 196 4.12 -9.38 -0.66
CA SER A 196 4.20 -8.84 -2.04
C SER A 196 4.75 -9.86 -3.05
N LEU A 197 5.33 -10.99 -2.59
CA LEU A 197 5.89 -12.02 -3.47
C LEU A 197 4.84 -12.81 -4.23
N GLU A 198 3.67 -13.00 -3.65
CA GLU A 198 2.64 -13.91 -4.16
C GLU A 198 1.48 -13.16 -4.82
N VAL A 199 1.69 -11.88 -5.16
CA VAL A 199 0.65 -11.00 -5.70
C VAL A 199 0.64 -11.03 -7.23
N ASP A 200 -0.53 -11.34 -7.79
CA ASP A 200 -0.88 -11.05 -9.18
C ASP A 200 -1.68 -9.73 -9.18
N TYR A 201 -0.97 -8.60 -9.20
CA TYR A 201 -1.54 -7.27 -8.96
C TYR A 201 -2.78 -6.92 -9.81
N PRO A 202 -2.83 -7.26 -11.13
CA PRO A 202 -4.05 -7.08 -11.91
C PRO A 202 -5.29 -7.72 -11.28
N LYS A 203 -5.13 -8.87 -10.61
CA LYS A 203 -6.24 -9.66 -10.04
C LYS A 203 -6.51 -9.38 -8.57
N ALA A 204 -5.50 -8.97 -7.82
CA ALA A 204 -5.63 -8.72 -6.38
C ALA A 204 -4.68 -7.62 -5.93
N VAL A 205 -5.18 -6.75 -5.05
CA VAL A 205 -4.39 -5.70 -4.41
C VAL A 205 -4.29 -6.03 -2.93
N PRO A 206 -3.08 -6.10 -2.35
CA PRO A 206 -2.93 -6.34 -0.92
C PRO A 206 -3.47 -5.16 -0.09
N LEU A 207 -3.93 -5.43 1.13
CA LEU A 207 -4.45 -4.42 2.05
C LEU A 207 -3.61 -4.35 3.33
N LEU A 208 -3.12 -3.16 3.65
CA LEU A 208 -2.60 -2.79 4.96
C LEU A 208 -3.66 -1.99 5.72
N ALA A 209 -4.37 -2.65 6.63
CA ALA A 209 -5.34 -2.02 7.51
C ALA A 209 -4.70 -1.71 8.86
N VAL A 210 -4.69 -0.44 9.26
CA VAL A 210 -4.14 0.03 10.53
C VAL A 210 -5.29 0.42 11.45
N VAL A 211 -5.36 -0.14 12.66
CA VAL A 211 -6.35 0.28 13.66
C VAL A 211 -5.68 1.21 14.66
N HIS A 212 -5.90 2.52 14.48
CA HIS A 212 -5.39 3.55 15.37
C HIS A 212 -6.29 3.66 16.61
N GLN A 213 -5.89 2.95 17.67
CA GLN A 213 -6.59 2.87 18.95
C GLN A 213 -5.66 3.27 20.11
N GLU A 214 -6.23 3.51 21.30
CA GLU A 214 -5.48 4.00 22.47
C GLU A 214 -4.25 3.17 22.82
N SER A 215 -4.30 1.85 22.62
CA SER A 215 -3.17 0.96 22.94
C SER A 215 -1.96 1.14 22.02
N MET A 216 -2.17 1.69 20.83
CA MET A 216 -1.10 2.00 19.88
C MET A 216 -0.43 3.34 20.21
N GLY A 217 -1.08 4.23 20.97
CA GLY A 217 -0.58 5.57 21.21
C GLY A 217 -0.67 6.45 19.97
N GLU A 218 0.24 7.41 19.85
CA GLU A 218 0.33 8.33 18.71
C GLU A 218 1.04 7.64 17.54
N ILE A 219 0.44 7.63 16.35
CA ILE A 219 1.13 7.21 15.12
C ILE A 219 2.32 8.14 14.90
N THR A 220 3.51 7.58 14.70
CA THR A 220 4.75 8.37 14.54
C THR A 220 5.01 8.74 13.09
N PHE A 221 6.01 9.60 12.86
CA PHE A 221 6.49 9.88 11.51
C PHE A 221 7.00 8.60 10.83
N GLU A 222 7.74 7.77 11.56
CA GLU A 222 8.29 6.51 11.06
C GLU A 222 7.20 5.52 10.65
N ASP A 223 6.10 5.43 11.40
CA ASP A 223 4.93 4.64 10.98
C ASP A 223 4.38 5.11 9.64
N VAL A 224 4.23 6.44 9.46
CA VAL A 224 3.71 7.02 8.22
C VAL A 224 4.65 6.78 7.04
N VAL A 225 5.97 6.82 7.26
CA VAL A 225 6.95 6.43 6.23
C VAL A 225 6.77 4.96 5.83
N ALA A 226 6.60 4.06 6.80
CA ALA A 226 6.35 2.64 6.54
C ALA A 226 5.03 2.43 5.76
N TYR A 227 3.94 3.12 6.13
CA TYR A 227 2.67 3.06 5.38
C TYR A 227 2.85 3.46 3.92
N ASN A 228 3.61 4.53 3.66
CA ASN A 228 3.89 4.99 2.30
C ASN A 228 4.76 3.99 1.52
N MET A 229 5.66 3.25 2.18
CA MET A 229 6.42 2.17 1.54
C MET A 229 5.49 1.09 0.98
N PHE A 230 4.53 0.61 1.78
CA PHE A 230 3.58 -0.41 1.32
C PHE A 230 2.66 0.12 0.22
N HIS A 231 2.23 1.39 0.32
CA HIS A 231 1.51 2.03 -0.78
C HIS A 231 2.32 2.03 -2.08
N GLN A 232 3.59 2.40 -2.06
CA GLN A 232 4.48 2.37 -3.24
C GLN A 232 4.80 0.95 -3.73
N LEU A 233 4.60 -0.07 -2.88
CA LEU A 233 4.60 -1.48 -3.29
C LEU A 233 3.24 -1.92 -3.86
N GLY A 234 2.32 -1.01 -4.15
CA GLY A 234 1.04 -1.29 -4.77
C GLY A 234 -0.01 -1.85 -3.80
N TRP A 235 0.10 -1.55 -2.50
CA TRP A 235 -0.90 -1.95 -1.51
C TRP A 235 -1.96 -0.86 -1.33
N ASP A 236 -3.19 -1.28 -1.06
CA ASP A 236 -4.18 -0.43 -0.42
C ASP A 236 -3.78 -0.21 1.05
N VAL A 237 -3.85 1.04 1.51
CA VAL A 237 -3.50 1.43 2.88
C VAL A 237 -4.66 2.19 3.50
N VAL A 238 -5.22 1.66 4.60
CA VAL A 238 -6.35 2.28 5.28
C VAL A 238 -6.13 2.37 6.78
N ILE A 239 -6.17 3.60 7.32
CA ILE A 239 -6.05 3.89 8.74
C ILE A 239 -7.46 4.05 9.31
N TYR A 240 -7.88 3.08 10.11
CA TYR A 240 -9.14 3.08 10.84
C TYR A 240 -8.94 3.66 12.25
N SER A 241 -9.56 4.81 12.52
CA SER A 241 -9.41 5.56 13.77
C SER A 241 -10.78 5.78 14.44
N PRO A 242 -11.28 4.80 15.22
CA PRO A 242 -12.60 4.89 15.89
C PRO A 242 -12.77 6.10 16.80
N HIS A 243 -11.65 6.61 17.32
CA HIS A 243 -11.58 7.74 18.24
C HIS A 243 -11.30 9.07 17.55
N ALA A 244 -11.16 9.08 16.22
CA ALA A 244 -10.77 10.25 15.44
C ALA A 244 -9.46 10.88 15.93
N PHE A 245 -8.47 10.05 16.27
CA PHE A 245 -7.15 10.52 16.66
C PHE A 245 -6.41 11.13 15.47
N ALA A 246 -5.58 12.13 15.78
CA ALA A 246 -4.67 12.71 14.79
C ALA A 246 -3.58 11.70 14.42
N SER A 247 -3.32 11.53 13.12
CA SER A 247 -2.31 10.60 12.62
C SER A 247 -1.68 11.08 11.31
N LEU A 248 -2.26 10.74 10.15
CA LEU A 248 -1.68 11.07 8.84
C LEU A 248 -1.55 12.58 8.63
N GLU A 249 -2.53 13.37 9.09
CA GLU A 249 -2.54 14.83 8.97
C GLU A 249 -1.37 15.51 9.68
N ASN A 250 -0.71 14.83 10.62
CA ASN A 250 0.47 15.37 11.30
C ASN A 250 1.72 15.32 10.40
N TYR A 251 1.74 14.43 9.40
CA TYR A 251 2.96 14.08 8.67
C TYR A 251 2.81 14.04 7.14
N MET A 252 1.59 14.04 6.60
CA MET A 252 1.31 14.01 5.16
C MET A 252 0.47 15.21 4.74
N THR A 253 0.66 15.65 3.49
CA THR A 253 -0.22 16.66 2.88
C THR A 253 -1.55 16.02 2.46
N SER A 254 -2.63 16.79 2.49
CA SER A 254 -4.00 16.30 2.21
C SER A 254 -4.19 15.74 0.80
N ASP A 255 -3.32 16.09 -0.15
CA ASP A 255 -3.44 15.64 -1.54
C ASP A 255 -2.94 14.18 -1.71
N ASN A 256 -2.23 13.65 -0.71
CA ASN A 256 -1.60 12.34 -0.75
C ASN A 256 -2.43 11.22 -0.11
N TYR A 257 -3.61 11.53 0.46
CA TYR A 257 -4.52 10.53 1.02
C TYR A 257 -5.94 11.08 1.14
N ASP A 258 -6.93 10.20 1.11
CA ASP A 258 -8.32 10.59 1.37
C ASP A 258 -8.62 10.58 2.87
N HIS A 259 -9.28 11.63 3.37
CA HIS A 259 -9.74 11.70 4.75
C HIS A 259 -11.27 11.61 4.81
N PHE A 260 -11.76 10.55 5.45
CA PHE A 260 -13.17 10.32 5.70
C PHE A 260 -13.49 10.40 7.18
N SER A 261 -14.68 10.91 7.51
CA SER A 261 -15.16 11.04 8.88
C SER A 261 -16.60 10.58 8.99
N TYR A 262 -16.90 9.75 9.98
CA TYR A 262 -18.27 9.49 10.43
C TYR A 262 -18.68 10.46 11.55
N ASP A 263 -19.98 10.74 11.67
CA ASP A 263 -20.52 11.64 12.70
C ASP A 263 -20.29 11.14 14.13
N LYS A 264 -20.20 9.83 14.33
CA LYS A 264 -20.05 9.23 15.66
C LYS A 264 -18.57 8.96 15.94
N VAL A 265 -18.03 9.57 16.99
CA VAL A 265 -16.69 9.29 17.50
C VAL A 265 -16.79 8.53 18.82
N ARG A 266 -15.92 7.54 19.03
CA ARG A 266 -15.86 6.82 20.30
C ARG A 266 -15.03 7.60 21.33
N PRO A 267 -15.56 7.93 22.51
CA PRO A 267 -14.78 8.54 23.58
C PRO A 267 -13.67 7.61 24.09
N THR A 268 -12.58 8.17 24.60
CA THR A 268 -11.49 7.38 25.18
C THR A 268 -11.85 6.84 26.57
N ALA A 269 -11.12 5.80 27.03
CA ALA A 269 -11.24 5.28 28.40
C ALA A 269 -10.95 6.36 29.45
N SER A 270 -9.98 7.24 29.18
CA SER A 270 -9.66 8.39 30.02
C SER A 270 -10.81 9.41 30.10
N ALA A 271 -11.54 9.63 29.00
CA ALA A 271 -12.68 10.54 28.96
C ALA A 271 -13.93 9.96 29.67
N THR A 272 -14.04 8.64 29.75
CA THR A 272 -15.18 7.94 30.37
C THR A 272 -14.93 7.57 31.84
N GLY A 273 -13.71 7.76 32.35
CA GLY A 273 -13.36 7.50 33.76
C GLY A 273 -13.24 6.00 34.11
N ASP A 274 -13.20 5.12 33.11
CA ASP A 274 -13.29 3.67 33.28
C ASP A 274 -11.86 3.07 33.32
N PRO A 275 -11.45 2.38 34.40
CA PRO A 275 -10.06 1.96 34.57
C PRO A 275 -9.66 0.87 33.56
N LYS A 276 -8.43 1.02 33.05
CA LYS A 276 -7.69 0.16 32.09
C LYS A 276 -8.09 -1.32 32.17
N LYS A 277 -9.09 -1.73 31.39
CA LYS A 277 -9.19 -3.09 30.86
C LYS A 277 -8.84 -3.01 29.39
N SER A 278 -7.81 -3.74 28.98
CA SER A 278 -7.44 -3.90 27.57
C SER A 278 -8.70 -4.23 26.77
N PHE A 279 -8.98 -3.42 25.75
CA PHE A 279 -10.25 -3.38 25.03
C PHE A 279 -10.62 -4.73 24.39
N LEU A 280 -9.62 -5.51 23.94
CA LEU A 280 -9.83 -6.88 23.44
C LEU A 280 -10.39 -7.82 24.53
N GLN A 281 -10.11 -7.59 25.80
CA GLN A 281 -10.62 -8.42 26.90
C GLN A 281 -12.09 -8.12 27.25
N LYS A 282 -12.61 -6.95 26.86
CA LYS A 282 -14.04 -6.60 26.98
C LYS A 282 -14.86 -7.07 25.77
N LEU A 283 -14.25 -7.19 24.58
CA LEU A 283 -14.91 -7.73 23.38
C LEU A 283 -14.77 -9.27 23.25
N PHE A 284 -13.71 -9.86 23.81
CA PHE A 284 -13.36 -11.29 23.68
C PHE A 284 -13.13 -12.01 25.03
N GLY A 285 -13.72 -11.53 26.13
CA GLY A 285 -13.78 -12.30 27.37
C GLY A 285 -14.89 -13.36 27.30
N ASN A 286 -14.54 -14.62 27.61
CA ASN A 286 -15.43 -15.80 27.73
C ASN A 286 -16.90 -15.50 28.03
#